data_AF-A0A1W1HDJ4-F1
#
_entry.id   AF-A0A1W1HDJ4-F1
#
_cell.length_a   1.000
_cell.length_b   1.000
_cell.length_c   1.000
_cell.angle_alpha   90.00
_cell.angle_beta   90.00
_cell.angle_gamma   90.00
#
_symmetry.space_group_name_H-M   'P 1'
#
loop_
_entity.id
_entity.type
_entity.pdbx_description
1 polymer ?
#
loop_
_entity_poly.entity_id
_entity_poly.type
_entity_poly.pdbx_seq_one_letter_code
_entity_poly.pdbx_strand_id
1 'polypeptide(L)'
;MIFNTSTLPHRLPLVIYCILIFVQSSFPSLEALPSFPFSDKLMHLGGYALLGALAVRDFKRQFKDKSRLSITICAIAFSTFYGATDEFHQSFVAGRSADLMDLLADFAGSVAGAWIFWRDIPYIDY
;
A
#
# COMPACT_ATOMS: atom_id res chain seq x y z
N MET A 1 -15.61 21.39 9.48
CA MET A 1 -15.00 20.49 8.47
C MET A 1 -16.10 19.57 7.98
N ILE A 2 -16.71 19.89 6.83
CA ILE A 2 -17.84 19.09 6.32
C ILE A 2 -17.24 17.88 5.60
N PHE A 3 -17.45 16.68 6.15
CA PHE A 3 -17.12 15.44 5.44
C PHE A 3 -17.99 15.37 4.19
N ASN A 4 -17.38 15.57 3.02
CA ASN A 4 -18.08 15.39 1.74
C ASN A 4 -18.34 13.89 1.55
N THR A 5 -19.57 13.46 1.86
CA THR A 5 -20.05 12.06 1.84
C THR A 5 -19.94 11.41 0.45
N SER A 6 -19.83 12.20 -0.62
CA SER A 6 -19.60 11.73 -2.00
C SER A 6 -18.25 11.03 -2.21
N THR A 7 -17.32 11.16 -1.25
CA THR A 7 -15.99 10.56 -1.31
C THR A 7 -15.88 9.25 -0.52
N LEU A 8 -16.95 8.73 0.08
CA LEU A 8 -16.89 7.46 0.79
C LEU A 8 -16.66 6.24 -0.14
N PRO A 9 -17.39 6.07 -1.26
CA PRO A 9 -17.30 4.83 -2.05
C PRO A 9 -15.94 4.63 -2.74
N HIS A 10 -15.22 5.71 -3.07
CA HIS A 10 -13.92 5.59 -3.74
C HIS A 10 -12.75 5.21 -2.80
N ARG A 11 -12.90 5.49 -1.49
CA ARG A 11 -11.95 5.09 -0.43
C ARG A 11 -12.08 3.61 -0.10
N LEU A 12 -13.25 3.03 -0.33
CA LEU A 12 -13.55 1.65 0.07
C LEU A 12 -12.50 0.65 -0.43
N PRO A 13 -12.06 0.64 -1.70
CA PRO A 13 -11.06 -0.34 -2.10
C PRO A 13 -9.70 -0.15 -1.42
N LEU A 14 -9.30 1.09 -1.08
CA LEU A 14 -8.07 1.32 -0.30
C LEU A 14 -8.23 0.75 1.12
N VAL A 15 -9.32 1.07 1.80
CA VAL A 15 -9.60 0.61 3.17
C VAL A 15 -9.75 -0.90 3.23
N ILE A 16 -10.52 -1.49 2.31
CA ILE A 16 -10.69 -2.95 2.20
C ILE A 16 -9.32 -3.60 1.98
N TYR A 17 -8.49 -3.03 1.13
CA TYR A 17 -7.18 -3.61 0.85
C TYR A 17 -6.21 -3.53 2.05
N CYS A 18 -6.22 -2.42 2.80
CA CYS A 18 -5.53 -2.36 4.10
C CYS A 18 -6.00 -3.48 5.03
N ILE A 19 -7.33 -3.63 5.20
CA ILE A 19 -7.90 -4.70 6.04
C ILE A 19 -7.44 -6.08 5.58
N LEU A 20 -7.42 -6.33 4.26
CA LEU A 20 -6.96 -7.60 3.70
C LEU A 20 -5.48 -7.87 4.02
N ILE A 21 -4.61 -6.86 3.89
CA ILE A 21 -3.19 -6.97 4.29
C ILE A 21 -3.10 -7.32 5.78
N PHE A 22 -3.76 -6.55 6.64
CA PHE A 22 -3.69 -6.73 8.10
C PHE A 22 -4.19 -8.13 8.53
N VAL A 23 -5.31 -8.58 7.97
CA VAL A 23 -5.87 -9.91 8.24
C VAL A 23 -4.91 -11.00 7.77
N GLN A 24 -4.35 -10.87 6.57
CA GLN A 24 -3.38 -11.83 6.05
C GLN A 24 -2.12 -11.91 6.92
N SER A 25 -1.62 -10.76 7.37
CA SER A 25 -0.45 -10.64 8.23
C SER A 25 -0.70 -11.12 9.68
N SER A 26 -1.97 -11.29 10.07
CA SER A 26 -2.35 -11.84 11.39
C SER A 26 -2.15 -13.36 11.49
N PHE A 27 -1.92 -14.04 10.36
CA PHE A 27 -1.67 -15.47 10.33
C PHE A 27 -0.17 -15.79 10.34
N PRO A 28 0.26 -16.86 11.04
CA PRO A 28 1.62 -17.39 10.95
C PRO A 28 2.03 -17.60 9.49
N SER A 29 3.32 -17.48 9.22
CA SER A 29 3.86 -17.77 7.89
C SER A 29 3.47 -19.19 7.47
N LEU A 30 2.92 -19.34 6.26
CA LEU A 30 2.58 -20.64 5.70
C LEU A 30 3.87 -21.33 5.26
N GLU A 31 4.57 -21.99 6.20
CA GLU A 31 5.77 -22.80 5.91
C GLU A 31 5.51 -23.92 4.88
N ALA A 32 4.25 -24.20 4.54
CA ALA A 32 3.82 -25.33 3.71
C ALA A 32 3.80 -25.06 2.19
N LEU A 33 4.01 -23.83 1.72
CA LEU A 33 4.07 -23.54 0.27
C LEU A 33 5.51 -23.67 -0.24
N PRO A 34 5.74 -24.22 -1.46
CA PRO A 34 7.06 -24.21 -2.07
C PRO A 34 7.50 -22.76 -2.29
N SER A 35 8.38 -22.29 -1.43
CA SER A 35 9.00 -20.98 -1.53
C SER A 35 10.22 -21.07 -2.43
N PHE A 36 10.41 -20.04 -3.26
CA PHE A 36 11.65 -19.80 -3.98
C PHE A 36 12.35 -18.60 -3.34
N PRO A 37 13.67 -18.40 -3.60
CA PRO A 37 14.40 -17.28 -3.02
C PRO A 37 13.70 -15.94 -3.25
N PHE A 38 13.50 -15.16 -2.18
CA PHE A 38 12.86 -13.83 -2.19
C PHE A 38 11.37 -13.80 -2.59
N SER A 39 10.68 -14.95 -2.58
CA SER A 39 9.25 -15.01 -2.91
C SER A 39 8.37 -14.16 -1.99
N ASP A 40 8.69 -14.11 -0.71
CA ASP A 40 8.14 -13.20 0.29
C ASP A 40 8.32 -11.72 -0.10
N LYS A 41 9.54 -11.33 -0.50
CA LYS A 41 9.85 -9.94 -0.89
C LYS A 41 9.08 -9.54 -2.14
N LEU A 42 8.84 -10.46 -3.07
CA LEU A 42 7.98 -10.22 -4.23
C LEU A 42 6.50 -10.06 -3.85
N MET A 43 6.02 -10.79 -2.84
CA MET A 43 4.67 -10.61 -2.31
C MET A 43 4.50 -9.23 -1.67
N HIS A 44 5.47 -8.78 -0.87
CA HIS A 44 5.52 -7.43 -0.31
C HIS A 44 5.55 -6.36 -1.41
N LEU A 45 6.47 -6.49 -2.37
CA LEU A 45 6.58 -5.57 -3.50
C LEU A 45 5.27 -5.47 -4.30
N GLY A 46 4.67 -6.61 -4.67
CA GLY A 46 3.41 -6.64 -5.41
C GLY A 46 2.22 -6.13 -4.60
N GLY A 47 2.15 -6.54 -3.33
CA GLY A 47 1.12 -6.14 -2.40
C GLY A 47 1.07 -4.63 -2.20
N TYR A 48 2.23 -4.03 -1.94
CA TYR A 48 2.35 -2.60 -1.73
C TYR A 48 2.37 -1.78 -3.01
N ALA A 49 2.67 -2.38 -4.17
CA ALA A 49 2.39 -1.73 -5.46
C ALA A 49 0.89 -1.49 -5.66
N LEU A 50 0.04 -2.48 -5.37
CA LEU A 50 -1.40 -2.27 -5.42
C LEU A 50 -1.85 -1.24 -4.36
N LEU A 51 -1.30 -1.28 -3.14
CA LEU A 51 -1.62 -0.30 -2.09
C LEU A 51 -1.27 1.13 -2.54
N GLY A 52 -0.06 1.33 -3.06
CA GLY A 52 0.41 2.63 -3.57
C GLY A 52 -0.46 3.18 -4.69
N ALA A 53 -0.85 2.34 -5.65
CA ALA A 53 -1.76 2.73 -6.73
C ALA A 53 -3.15 3.12 -6.20
N LEU A 54 -3.70 2.36 -5.25
CA LEU A 54 -4.99 2.67 -4.62
C LEU A 54 -4.93 3.96 -3.79
N ALA A 55 -3.83 4.20 -3.08
CA ALA A 55 -3.60 5.42 -2.32
C ALA A 55 -3.52 6.64 -3.24
N VAL A 56 -2.78 6.56 -4.36
CA VAL A 56 -2.74 7.65 -5.35
C VAL A 56 -4.14 7.91 -5.93
N ARG A 57 -4.88 6.86 -6.29
CA ARG A 57 -6.25 6.97 -6.83
C ARG A 57 -7.18 7.71 -5.88
N ASP A 58 -7.06 7.41 -4.60
CA ASP A 58 -7.85 8.01 -3.53
C ASP A 58 -7.45 9.46 -3.28
N PHE A 59 -6.16 9.70 -3.04
CA PHE A 59 -5.63 11.01 -2.70
C PHE A 59 -5.80 12.02 -3.84
N LYS A 60 -5.67 11.60 -5.10
CA LYS A 60 -5.98 12.43 -6.27
C LYS A 60 -7.41 12.98 -6.24
N ARG A 61 -8.38 12.18 -5.78
CA ARG A 61 -9.78 12.59 -5.70
C ARG A 61 -10.07 13.46 -4.49
N GLN A 62 -9.39 13.22 -3.37
CA GLN A 62 -9.53 14.01 -2.15
C GLN A 62 -8.86 15.39 -2.25
N PHE A 63 -7.69 15.45 -2.88
CA PHE A 63 -6.82 16.63 -2.89
C PHE A 63 -6.65 17.18 -4.31
N LYS A 64 -7.75 17.60 -4.94
CA LYS A 64 -7.78 18.04 -6.34
C LYS A 64 -6.84 19.22 -6.64
N ASP A 65 -6.62 20.09 -5.66
CA ASP A 65 -5.79 21.29 -5.82
C ASP A 65 -4.29 21.04 -5.55
N LYS A 66 -3.89 19.79 -5.30
CA LYS A 66 -2.50 19.43 -5.02
C LYS A 66 -1.81 18.86 -6.25
N SER A 67 -0.52 19.16 -6.38
CA SER A 67 0.30 18.67 -7.49
C SER A 67 0.37 17.14 -7.49
N ARG A 68 0.59 16.56 -8.69
CA ARG A 68 0.88 15.12 -8.87
C ARG A 68 1.98 14.65 -7.93
N LEU A 69 3.06 15.42 -7.80
CA LEU A 69 4.21 15.09 -6.97
C LEU A 69 3.80 15.01 -5.49
N SER A 70 3.07 16.02 -4.99
CA SER A 70 2.60 16.02 -3.60
C SER A 70 1.70 14.82 -3.30
N ILE A 71 0.74 14.52 -4.19
CA ILE A 71 -0.14 13.34 -4.05
C ILE A 71 0.67 12.05 -4.01
N THR A 72 1.65 11.92 -4.91
CA THR A 72 2.52 10.75 -5.03
C THR A 72 3.35 10.53 -3.77
N ILE A 73 4.00 11.58 -3.27
CA ILE A 73 4.80 11.52 -2.05
C ILE A 73 3.92 11.13 -0.87
N CYS A 74 2.74 11.73 -0.71
CA CYS A 74 1.81 11.38 0.37
C CYS A 74 1.34 9.93 0.27
N ALA A 75 1.03 9.41 -0.94
CA ALA A 75 0.58 8.04 -1.14
C ALA A 75 1.68 7.01 -0.84
N ILE A 76 2.91 7.28 -1.27
CA ILE A 76 4.08 6.45 -0.93
C ILE A 76 4.31 6.48 0.58
N ALA A 77 4.37 7.67 1.19
CA ALA A 77 4.58 7.81 2.64
C ALA A 77 3.49 7.09 3.45
N PHE A 78 2.23 7.21 3.06
CA PHE A 78 1.12 6.47 3.68
C PHE A 78 1.32 4.96 3.56
N SER A 79 1.63 4.46 2.36
CA SER A 79 1.76 3.02 2.10
C SER A 79 2.96 2.42 2.83
N THR A 80 4.11 3.10 2.82
CA THR A 80 5.32 2.68 3.56
C THR A 80 5.11 2.74 5.07
N PHE A 81 4.43 3.78 5.57
CA PHE A 81 4.08 3.85 6.99
C PHE A 81 3.13 2.72 7.39
N TYR A 82 2.15 2.40 6.54
CA TYR A 82 1.29 1.24 6.73
C TYR A 82 2.09 -0.07 6.79
N GLY A 83 3.06 -0.25 5.90
CA GLY A 83 4.01 -1.38 5.92
C GLY A 83 4.79 -1.46 7.22
N ALA A 84 5.34 -0.33 7.69
CA ALA A 84 6.03 -0.30 8.97
C ALA A 84 5.11 -0.71 10.15
N THR A 85 3.84 -0.32 10.11
CA THR A 85 2.87 -0.74 11.13
C THR A 85 2.50 -2.22 11.01
N ASP A 86 2.46 -2.77 9.79
CA ASP A 86 2.18 -4.18 9.56
C ASP A 86 3.35 -5.07 10.02
N GLU A 87 4.59 -4.69 9.70
CA GLU A 87 5.81 -5.36 10.20
C GLU A 87 5.87 -5.34 11.74
N PHE A 88 5.56 -4.19 12.34
CA PHE A 88 5.44 -4.09 13.79
C PHE A 88 4.34 -5.00 14.35
N HIS A 89 3.17 -5.05 13.70
CA HIS A 89 2.09 -5.97 14.07
C HIS A 89 2.52 -7.45 13.96
N GLN A 90 3.21 -7.81 12.87
CA GLN A 90 3.73 -9.16 12.64
C GLN A 90 4.73 -9.58 13.73
N SER A 91 5.45 -8.64 14.37
CA SER A 91 6.32 -8.96 15.51
C SER A 91 5.59 -9.57 16.72
N PHE A 92 4.25 -9.43 16.79
CA PHE A 92 3.40 -10.06 17.81
C PHE A 92 2.77 -11.39 17.35
N VAL A 93 2.98 -11.80 16.10
CA VAL A 93 2.42 -13.03 15.52
C VAL A 93 3.45 -14.14 15.60
N ALA A 94 3.07 -15.28 16.19
CA ALA A 94 3.98 -16.42 16.32
C ALA A 94 4.40 -16.95 14.93
N GLY A 95 5.71 -17.16 14.73
CA GLY A 95 6.26 -17.61 13.45
C GLY A 95 6.42 -16.50 12.40
N ARG A 96 6.26 -15.24 12.79
CA ARG A 96 6.60 -14.06 12.01
C ARG A 96 7.71 -13.26 12.69
N SER A 97 8.43 -12.49 11.91
CA SER A 97 9.44 -11.53 12.39
C SER A 97 9.31 -10.26 11.57
N ALA A 98 9.41 -9.11 12.24
CA ALA A 98 9.56 -7.84 11.53
C ALA A 98 10.89 -7.85 10.76
N ASP A 99 10.83 -7.61 9.45
CA ASP A 99 11.99 -7.61 8.56
C ASP A 99 12.13 -6.26 7.84
N LEU A 100 13.30 -5.64 8.02
CA LEU A 100 13.62 -4.40 7.33
C LEU A 100 13.60 -4.57 5.80
N MET A 101 13.95 -5.76 5.29
CA MET A 101 13.91 -6.03 3.85
C MET A 101 12.48 -6.09 3.32
N ASP A 102 11.52 -6.52 4.13
CA ASP A 102 10.09 -6.49 3.77
C ASP A 102 9.59 -5.05 3.74
N LEU A 103 9.98 -4.21 4.71
CA LEU A 103 9.67 -2.77 4.67
C LEU A 103 10.29 -2.06 3.44
N LEU A 104 11.49 -2.44 3.03
CA LEU A 104 12.12 -1.91 1.80
C LEU A 104 11.38 -2.38 0.55
N ALA A 105 10.91 -3.63 0.51
CA ALA A 105 10.08 -4.15 -0.56
C ALA A 105 8.72 -3.42 -0.61
N ASP A 106 8.10 -3.12 0.54
CA ASP A 106 6.88 -2.33 0.65
C ASP A 106 7.05 -0.92 0.09
N PHE A 107 8.15 -0.25 0.46
CA PHE A 107 8.52 1.06 -0.08
C PHE A 107 8.68 0.99 -1.61
N ALA A 108 9.51 0.07 -2.12
CA ALA A 108 9.76 -0.09 -3.54
C ALA A 108 8.47 -0.42 -4.33
N GLY A 109 7.63 -1.30 -3.77
CA GLY A 109 6.31 -1.61 -4.28
C GLY A 109 5.45 -0.37 -4.40
N SER A 110 5.30 0.39 -3.33
CA SER A 110 4.47 1.61 -3.31
C SER A 110 4.91 2.66 -4.34
N VAL A 111 6.22 2.82 -4.56
CA VAL A 111 6.79 3.68 -5.61
C VAL A 111 6.40 3.16 -7.00
N ALA A 112 6.58 1.86 -7.26
CA ALA A 112 6.24 1.24 -8.53
C ALA A 112 4.74 1.36 -8.84
N GLY A 113 3.89 1.09 -7.86
CA GLY A 113 2.44 1.21 -7.97
C GLY A 113 1.97 2.64 -8.28
N ALA A 114 2.52 3.62 -7.57
CA ALA A 114 2.25 5.02 -7.82
C ALA A 114 2.68 5.44 -9.24
N TRP A 115 3.85 4.99 -9.69
CA TRP A 115 4.34 5.27 -11.04
C TRP A 115 3.45 4.64 -12.13
N ILE A 116 3.08 3.37 -11.99
CA ILE A 116 2.18 2.66 -12.92
C ILE A 116 0.84 3.40 -13.04
N PHE A 117 0.26 3.80 -11.90
CA PHE A 117 -1.02 4.51 -11.88
C PHE A 117 -0.99 5.79 -12.74
N TRP A 118 0.11 6.56 -12.66
CA TRP A 118 0.25 7.78 -13.45
C TRP A 118 0.59 7.55 -14.92
N ARG A 119 1.26 6.44 -15.25
CA ARG A 119 1.54 6.08 -16.64
C ARG A 119 0.25 5.77 -17.41
N ASP A 120 -0.66 5.04 -16.77
CA ASP A 120 -1.85 4.49 -17.44
C ASP A 120 -3.07 5.43 -17.36
N ILE A 121 -3.01 6.50 -16.55
CA ILE A 121 -4.10 7.49 -16.42
C ILE A 121 -3.60 8.88 -16.84
N PRO A 122 -4.06 9.43 -17.98
CA PRO A 122 -3.75 10.80 -18.36
C PRO A 122 -4.27 11.73 -17.28
N TYR A 123 -3.35 12.47 -16.66
CA TYR A 123 -3.72 13.52 -15.73
C TYR A 123 -3.96 14.78 -16.55
N ILE A 124 -5.21 15.20 -16.51
CA ILE A 124 -5.70 16.45 -17.08
C ILE A 124 -5.60 17.46 -15.95
N ASP A 125 -4.73 18.45 -16.11
CA ASP A 125 -4.70 19.65 -15.28
C ASP A 125 -6.04 20.38 -15.47
N TYR A 126 -6.78 20.61 -14.38
CA TYR A 126 -7.97 21.49 -14.34
C TYR A 126 -7.60 22.79 -13.66
#